data_AF-C7JCC4-F1
#
_entry.id   AF-C7JCC4-F1
#
_cell.length_a   1.000
_cell.length_b   1.000
_cell.length_c   1.000
_cell.angle_alpha   90.00
_cell.angle_beta   90.00
_cell.angle_gamma   90.00
#
_symmetry.space_group_name_H-M   'P 1'
#
loop_
_entity.id
_entity.type
_entity.pdbx_description
1 polymer ?
#
loop_
_entity_poly.entity_id
_entity_poly.type
_entity_poly.pdbx_seq_one_letter_code
_entity_poly.pdbx_strand_id
1 'polypeptide(L)'
;MRKVYDCFAFFNELDILDIRLRELNDVVDYFVICESALTFSGDQKPKYFLENADRYKQYKDKIIHFSVDEFPPGSDHWSRDTYQKEQIRNAIAHAQPEDLIIFSDVDEIPRQSSVLKALEFDGVTQFSMNMYQYFINMVYRHDWDAAYALPKKYLDSLDIEKNGKNDSLSVARYNMPKIAQVANIPRNVVHDAGWHFTHMGGVKNLLKKFSSYAHSHDFWPNLMKDEKRLQQQIDIGIRIWSADELAQYVPVDESYPIFVRENIEYFKNKGYIKDIYEAHAALQKIFIDLKREYAFSNLSTEEKLPQLGYLNPLEYIDFAHLKDIKLDYLKLPQPVGELVSAGKKATQSSRSIWSQGESLEDDATRALNGHPTGQFSFHTDAEINPWWCVDLEETVELSEIRIFNRVIPCTEYHEYEHRLDNVQISISEDNVNYTCIYFHNSEEIIGGINGKPLIVHPKKGMKARYVKIHITGAQMLHLDKVYVYKH
;
A
#
# COMPACT_ATOMS: atom_id res chain seq x y z
N MET A 1 35.64 26.91 29.49
CA MET A 1 35.08 25.61 29.04
C MET A 1 34.39 25.89 27.72
N ARG A 2 34.62 25.08 26.67
CA ARG A 2 33.90 25.23 25.39
C ARG A 2 32.41 25.06 25.67
N LYS A 3 31.58 25.95 25.14
CA LYS A 3 30.13 25.80 25.21
C LYS A 3 29.59 25.06 24.01
N VAL A 4 28.47 24.37 24.17
CA VAL A 4 27.77 23.64 23.09
C VAL A 4 26.47 24.36 22.74
N TYR A 5 26.34 24.72 21.46
CA TYR A 5 25.14 25.31 20.87
C TYR A 5 24.45 24.29 19.95
N ASP A 6 23.28 23.83 20.33
CA ASP A 6 22.43 22.94 19.54
C ASP A 6 21.46 23.74 18.67
N CYS A 7 21.75 23.84 17.36
CA CYS A 7 21.05 24.75 16.45
C CYS A 7 20.18 23.99 15.44
N PHE A 8 18.90 24.34 15.38
CA PHE A 8 17.95 23.72 14.48
C PHE A 8 16.78 24.64 14.11
N ALA A 9 16.19 24.40 12.93
CA ALA A 9 14.92 25.00 12.54
C ALA A 9 13.75 24.23 13.17
N PHE A 10 12.73 24.97 13.60
CA PHE A 10 11.54 24.41 14.26
C PHE A 10 10.26 24.81 13.53
N PHE A 11 9.33 23.85 13.43
CA PHE A 11 7.99 24.08 12.90
C PHE A 11 6.90 23.74 13.91
N ASN A 12 6.45 22.49 14.01
CA ASN A 12 5.29 22.12 14.83
C ASN A 12 5.45 20.78 15.57
N GLU A 13 6.61 20.15 15.48
CA GLU A 13 6.92 18.83 16.01
C GLU A 13 7.24 18.88 17.52
N LEU A 14 6.32 19.38 18.34
CA LEU A 14 6.52 19.60 19.79
C LEU A 14 6.94 18.33 20.54
N ASP A 15 6.39 17.16 20.17
CA ASP A 15 6.73 15.88 20.79
C ASP A 15 8.15 15.41 20.43
N ILE A 16 8.64 15.75 19.23
CA ILE A 16 10.04 15.49 18.83
C ILE A 16 10.98 16.47 19.55
N LEU A 17 10.57 17.73 19.69
CA LEU A 17 11.32 18.73 20.47
C LEU A 17 11.46 18.29 21.94
N ASP A 18 10.41 17.72 22.55
CA ASP A 18 10.49 17.14 23.90
C ASP A 18 11.56 16.05 24.00
N ILE A 19 11.64 15.14 23.02
CA ILE A 19 12.67 14.08 22.98
C ILE A 19 14.05 14.72 22.91
N ARG A 20 14.25 15.67 21.98
CA ARG A 20 15.54 16.34 21.76
C ARG A 20 16.04 17.08 22.99
N LEU A 21 15.21 17.95 23.56
CA LEU A 21 15.61 18.78 24.70
C LEU A 21 15.92 17.92 25.93
N ARG A 22 15.16 16.85 26.17
CA ARG A 22 15.42 15.92 27.27
C ARG A 22 16.69 15.11 27.05
N GLU A 23 16.90 14.59 25.84
CA GLU A 23 18.10 13.81 25.50
C GLU A 23 19.37 14.64 25.66
N LEU A 24 19.35 15.91 25.24
CA LEU A 24 20.56 16.73 25.16
C LEU A 24 20.77 17.67 26.35
N ASN A 25 19.83 17.75 27.29
CA ASN A 25 19.86 18.73 28.37
C ASN A 25 21.18 18.76 29.15
N ASP A 26 21.79 17.60 29.37
CA ASP A 26 22.96 17.50 30.25
C ASP A 26 24.29 17.79 29.53
N VAL A 27 24.30 17.81 28.19
CA VAL A 27 25.49 18.00 27.37
C VAL A 27 25.46 19.27 26.52
N VAL A 28 24.32 19.96 26.46
CA VAL A 28 24.13 21.22 25.72
C VAL A 28 24.03 22.41 26.69
N ASP A 29 24.74 23.49 26.36
CA ASP A 29 24.63 24.77 27.08
C ASP A 29 23.47 25.62 26.55
N TYR A 30 23.30 25.65 25.21
CA TYR A 30 22.25 26.43 24.57
C TYR A 30 21.52 25.68 23.45
N PHE A 31 20.18 25.68 23.52
CA PHE A 31 19.29 25.26 22.45
C PHE A 31 18.89 26.48 21.61
N VAL A 32 19.40 26.55 20.39
CA VAL A 32 19.18 27.65 19.45
C VAL A 32 18.02 27.27 18.52
N ILE A 33 16.83 27.77 18.85
CA ILE A 33 15.57 27.41 18.19
C ILE A 33 15.22 28.49 17.17
N CYS A 34 15.33 28.15 15.88
CA CYS A 34 14.94 29.01 14.76
C CYS A 34 13.48 28.76 14.37
N GLU A 35 12.59 29.71 14.64
CA GLU A 35 11.19 29.64 14.23
C GLU A 35 10.86 30.69 13.16
N SER A 36 9.77 30.49 12.42
CA SER A 36 9.29 31.43 11.40
C SER A 36 7.78 31.63 11.52
N ALA A 37 7.29 32.85 11.28
CA ALA A 37 5.86 33.15 11.14
C ALA A 37 5.26 32.74 9.79
N LEU A 38 6.08 32.19 8.88
CA LEU A 38 5.67 31.83 7.52
C LEU A 38 5.95 30.35 7.23
N THR A 39 5.02 29.68 6.54
CA THR A 39 5.26 28.34 5.96
C THR A 39 6.26 28.44 4.81
N PHE A 40 6.86 27.32 4.40
CA PHE A 40 7.67 27.29 3.18
C PHE A 40 6.88 27.60 1.91
N SER A 41 5.54 27.58 1.95
CA SER A 41 4.68 28.04 0.84
C SER A 41 4.43 29.56 0.88
N GLY A 42 4.79 30.25 1.97
CA GLY A 42 4.60 31.69 2.15
C GLY A 42 3.34 32.08 2.93
N ASP A 43 2.60 31.11 3.46
CA ASP A 43 1.39 31.36 4.25
C ASP A 43 1.73 31.72 5.69
N GLN A 44 0.90 32.56 6.33
CA GLN A 44 1.03 32.87 7.75
C GLN A 44 0.77 31.63 8.61
N LYS A 45 1.63 31.40 9.61
CA LYS A 45 1.48 30.32 10.59
C LYS A 45 1.71 30.81 12.03
N PRO A 46 1.04 30.18 13.01
CA PRO A 46 1.38 30.36 14.42
C PRO A 46 2.86 30.03 14.69
N LYS A 47 3.42 30.72 15.68
CA LYS A 47 4.71 30.38 16.26
C LYS A 47 4.50 29.32 17.35
N TYR A 48 4.38 28.06 16.91
CA TYR A 48 4.06 26.92 17.75
C TYR A 48 4.98 26.77 18.96
N PHE A 49 6.28 27.08 18.85
CA PHE A 49 7.18 27.04 20.00
C PHE A 49 6.78 28.11 21.01
N LEU A 50 6.63 29.36 20.57
CA LEU A 50 6.26 30.47 21.47
C LEU A 50 4.89 30.26 22.14
N GLU A 51 3.89 29.79 21.40
CA GLU A 51 2.56 29.46 21.96
C GLU A 51 2.61 28.35 23.01
N ASN A 52 3.65 27.51 22.97
CA ASN A 52 3.84 26.40 23.89
C ASN A 52 5.08 26.59 24.79
N ALA A 53 5.61 27.81 24.93
CA ALA A 53 6.86 28.06 25.65
C ALA A 53 6.81 27.59 27.12
N ASP A 54 5.63 27.62 27.74
CA ASP A 54 5.40 27.11 29.10
C ASP A 54 5.72 25.61 29.24
N ARG A 55 5.56 24.82 28.17
CA ARG A 55 5.96 23.39 28.11
C ARG A 55 7.46 23.22 28.35
N TYR A 56 8.26 24.23 27.98
CA TYR A 56 9.72 24.20 27.99
C TYR A 56 10.35 25.08 29.07
N LYS A 57 9.57 25.59 30.02
CA LYS A 57 10.03 26.52 31.07
C LYS A 57 11.23 26.04 31.88
N GLN A 58 11.42 24.73 32.02
CA GLN A 58 12.56 24.13 32.73
C GLN A 58 13.90 24.31 31.98
N TYR A 59 13.85 24.56 30.67
CA TYR A 59 15.01 24.80 29.81
C TYR A 59 15.21 26.28 29.48
N LYS A 60 14.40 27.18 30.04
CA LYS A 60 14.34 28.60 29.65
C LYS A 60 15.71 29.28 29.63
N ASP A 61 16.59 28.95 30.58
CA ASP A 61 17.90 29.58 30.72
C ASP A 61 18.93 29.05 29.71
N LYS A 62 18.58 27.94 29.03
CA LYS A 62 19.35 27.35 27.93
C LYS A 62 18.75 27.67 26.56
N ILE A 63 17.54 28.19 26.46
CA ILE A 63 16.90 28.42 25.16
C ILE A 63 17.27 29.80 24.61
N ILE A 64 17.85 29.81 23.42
CA ILE A 64 18.00 30.99 22.57
C ILE A 64 16.97 30.85 21.44
N HIS A 65 15.79 31.44 21.66
CA HIS A 65 14.75 31.52 20.61
C HIS A 65 15.01 32.71 19.71
N PHE A 66 14.90 32.50 18.40
CA PHE A 66 14.90 33.59 17.44
C PHE A 66 13.90 33.34 16.32
N SER A 67 13.32 34.42 15.81
CA SER A 67 12.27 34.38 14.81
C SER A 67 12.74 34.97 13.48
N VAL A 68 12.41 34.30 12.38
CA VAL A 68 12.63 34.77 11.01
C VAL A 68 11.28 35.05 10.39
N ASP A 69 10.86 36.32 10.42
CA ASP A 69 9.52 36.73 9.98
C ASP A 69 9.52 37.44 8.62
N GLU A 70 10.69 37.83 8.13
CA GLU A 70 10.87 38.49 6.84
C GLU A 70 11.80 37.66 5.94
N PHE A 71 11.39 37.49 4.69
CA PHE A 71 12.15 36.74 3.68
C PHE A 71 12.37 37.61 2.43
N PRO A 72 13.45 37.38 1.67
CA PRO A 72 13.68 38.08 0.41
C PRO A 72 12.47 37.96 -0.55
N PRO A 73 12.02 39.07 -1.19
CA PRO A 73 10.89 39.04 -2.12
C PRO A 73 11.09 38.02 -3.25
N GLY A 74 10.03 37.29 -3.61
CA GLY A 74 10.09 36.31 -4.70
C GLY A 74 10.80 35.00 -4.34
N SER A 75 11.11 34.76 -3.07
CA SER A 75 11.68 33.48 -2.61
C SER A 75 10.73 32.31 -2.91
N ASP A 76 11.25 31.23 -3.47
CA ASP A 76 10.57 29.95 -3.55
C ASP A 76 10.66 29.19 -2.21
N HIS A 77 10.11 27.98 -2.16
CA HIS A 77 10.09 27.18 -0.94
C HIS A 77 11.49 26.76 -0.46
N TRP A 78 12.40 26.44 -1.38
CA TRP A 78 13.79 26.09 -1.06
C TRP A 78 14.57 27.30 -0.54
N SER A 79 14.39 28.45 -1.18
CA SER A 79 15.04 29.70 -0.79
C SER A 79 14.62 30.15 0.60
N ARG A 80 13.36 29.93 0.98
CA ARG A 80 12.87 30.21 2.34
C ARG A 80 13.49 29.28 3.39
N ASP A 81 13.51 27.96 3.15
CA ASP A 81 14.14 27.00 4.08
C ASP A 81 15.61 27.34 4.33
N THR A 82 16.36 27.52 3.24
CA THR A 82 17.77 27.90 3.28
C THR A 82 17.98 29.22 4.02
N TYR A 83 17.20 30.26 3.69
CA TYR A 83 17.34 31.57 4.32
C TYR A 83 17.10 31.51 5.84
N GLN A 84 16.04 30.81 6.28
CA GLN A 84 15.73 30.62 7.69
C GLN A 84 16.89 29.92 8.42
N LYS A 85 17.44 28.86 7.81
CA LYS A 85 18.57 28.10 8.36
C LYS A 85 19.83 28.95 8.49
N GLU A 86 20.13 29.81 7.52
CA GLU A 86 21.28 30.71 7.61
C GLU A 86 21.16 31.77 8.71
N GLN A 87 19.95 32.17 9.10
CA GLN A 87 19.76 33.13 10.19
C GLN A 87 20.28 32.63 11.54
N ILE A 88 20.52 31.31 11.68
CA ILE A 88 21.20 30.73 12.85
C ILE A 88 22.54 31.41 13.11
N ARG A 89 23.27 31.84 12.07
CA ARG A 89 24.55 32.57 12.23
C ARG A 89 24.42 33.82 13.08
N ASN A 90 23.29 34.53 12.98
CA ASN A 90 23.01 35.73 13.76
C ASN A 90 22.74 35.37 15.23
N ALA A 91 22.00 34.29 15.48
CA ALA A 91 21.69 33.83 16.84
C ALA A 91 22.95 33.40 17.61
N ILE A 92 23.96 32.86 16.92
CA ILE A 92 25.22 32.40 17.52
C ILE A 92 26.39 33.38 17.33
N ALA A 93 26.14 34.64 16.96
CA ALA A 93 27.21 35.61 16.70
C ALA A 93 28.08 35.90 17.95
N HIS A 94 27.53 35.70 19.15
CA HIS A 94 28.22 35.89 20.43
C HIS A 94 29.01 34.65 20.90
N ALA A 95 28.89 33.51 20.20
CA ALA A 95 29.62 32.29 20.51
C ALA A 95 31.13 32.50 20.30
N GLN A 96 31.94 31.90 21.17
CA GLN A 96 33.39 32.01 21.09
C GLN A 96 33.95 31.11 19.97
N PRO A 97 35.12 31.42 19.39
CA PRO A 97 35.69 30.65 18.27
C PRO A 97 35.84 29.15 18.54
N GLU A 98 36.09 28.78 19.79
CA GLU A 98 36.25 27.39 20.20
C GLU A 98 34.92 26.72 20.58
N ASP A 99 33.81 27.46 20.75
CA ASP A 99 32.52 26.86 21.09
C ASP A 99 32.05 25.89 19.99
N LEU A 100 31.43 24.78 20.39
CA LEU A 100 30.94 23.75 19.48
C LEU A 100 29.54 24.13 18.98
N ILE A 101 29.37 24.19 17.67
CA ILE A 101 28.10 24.45 17.01
C ILE A 101 27.62 23.13 16.40
N ILE A 102 26.48 22.63 16.88
CA ILE A 102 25.74 21.53 16.26
C ILE A 102 24.71 22.14 15.33
N PHE A 103 24.61 21.62 14.12
CA PHE A 103 23.62 22.02 13.13
C PHE A 103 22.89 20.79 12.60
N SER A 104 21.58 20.73 12.84
CA SER A 104 20.71 19.65 12.36
C SER A 104 19.25 20.11 12.22
N ASP A 105 18.39 19.28 11.65
CA ASP A 105 16.94 19.49 11.73
C ASP A 105 16.41 18.99 13.10
N VAL A 106 15.23 19.46 13.54
CA VAL A 106 14.71 19.14 14.90
C VAL A 106 14.55 17.64 15.13
N ASP A 107 14.20 16.89 14.09
CA ASP A 107 14.03 15.44 14.08
C ASP A 107 15.34 14.65 13.96
N GLU A 108 16.50 15.31 13.84
CA GLU A 108 17.84 14.73 13.83
C GLU A 108 18.52 14.93 15.19
N ILE A 109 18.27 13.99 16.10
CA ILE A 109 18.63 14.07 17.50
C ILE A 109 19.93 13.28 17.73
N PRO A 110 21.08 13.94 17.96
CA PRO A 110 22.30 13.24 18.33
C PRO A 110 22.20 12.65 19.74
N ARG A 111 22.88 11.52 19.97
CA ARG A 111 23.08 10.96 21.30
C ARG A 111 23.99 11.87 22.12
N GLN A 112 23.82 11.88 23.44
CA GLN A 112 24.75 12.56 24.34
C GLN A 112 26.22 12.17 24.10
N SER A 113 26.47 10.86 23.94
CA SER A 113 27.81 10.33 23.70
C SER A 113 28.44 10.81 22.38
N SER A 114 27.63 11.07 21.36
CA SER A 114 28.10 11.62 20.07
C SER A 114 28.51 13.08 20.20
N VAL A 115 27.73 13.86 20.96
CA VAL A 115 28.07 15.26 21.26
C VAL A 115 29.38 15.35 22.05
N LEU A 116 29.56 14.48 23.04
CA LEU A 116 30.81 14.41 23.82
C LEU A 116 32.01 14.04 22.95
N LYS A 117 31.87 13.09 22.01
CA LYS A 117 32.93 12.80 21.03
C LYS A 117 33.25 13.99 20.12
N ALA A 118 32.24 14.75 19.71
CA ALA A 118 32.45 15.95 18.88
C ALA A 118 33.19 17.06 19.64
N LEU A 119 33.00 17.18 20.96
CA LEU A 119 33.73 18.12 21.80
C LEU A 119 35.25 17.86 21.85
N GLU A 120 35.65 16.58 21.73
CA GLU A 120 37.03 16.12 21.75
C GLU A 120 37.77 16.32 20.41
N PHE A 121 37.05 16.68 19.34
CA PHE A 121 37.59 16.78 17.99
C PHE A 121 37.71 18.24 17.51
N ASP A 122 38.90 18.65 17.06
CA ASP A 122 39.12 19.97 16.46
C ASP A 122 38.94 19.93 14.94
N GLY A 123 37.69 19.92 14.51
CA GLY A 123 37.30 19.83 13.11
C GLY A 123 35.79 19.64 12.98
N VAL A 124 35.33 19.19 11.82
CA VAL A 124 33.93 18.84 11.61
C VAL A 124 33.65 17.38 11.93
N THR A 125 32.66 17.14 12.79
CA THR A 125 32.13 15.81 13.08
C THR A 125 30.77 15.66 12.42
N GLN A 126 30.62 14.73 11.48
CA GLN A 126 29.32 14.31 10.98
C GLN A 126 28.70 13.25 11.88
N PHE A 127 27.40 13.36 12.11
CA PHE A 127 26.62 12.39 12.86
C PHE A 127 25.89 11.48 11.88
N SER A 128 26.35 10.24 11.75
CA SER A 128 25.71 9.20 10.96
C SER A 128 24.62 8.54 11.80
N MET A 129 23.37 8.87 11.51
CA MET A 129 22.20 8.57 12.34
C MET A 129 21.34 7.44 11.76
N ASN A 130 20.66 6.72 12.65
CA ASN A 130 19.60 5.79 12.27
C ASN A 130 18.36 6.58 11.86
N MET A 131 17.87 6.34 10.65
CA MET A 131 16.70 7.03 10.10
C MET A 131 15.46 6.16 10.24
N TYR A 132 14.42 6.75 10.79
CA TYR A 132 13.12 6.15 11.03
C TYR A 132 12.06 6.92 10.27
N GLN A 133 11.05 6.24 9.74
CA GLN A 133 9.97 6.85 8.97
C GLN A 133 8.60 6.37 9.44
N TYR A 134 7.59 7.24 9.36
CA TYR A 134 6.19 6.99 9.75
C TYR A 134 5.97 6.80 11.25
N PHE A 135 6.80 5.96 11.88
CA PHE A 135 6.82 5.65 13.30
C PHE A 135 8.25 5.67 13.83
N ILE A 136 8.41 6.09 15.09
CA ILE A 136 9.67 6.08 15.82
C ILE A 136 10.29 4.69 15.83
N ASN A 137 9.48 3.63 15.78
CA ASN A 137 9.94 2.25 15.81
C ASN A 137 9.99 1.57 14.43
N MET A 138 10.05 2.33 13.34
CA MET A 138 10.17 1.82 11.98
C MET A 138 11.44 2.34 11.30
N VAL A 139 12.50 1.52 11.36
CA VAL A 139 13.84 1.85 10.86
C VAL A 139 13.91 1.68 9.36
N TYR A 140 14.43 2.67 8.66
CA TYR A 140 14.68 2.64 7.23
C TYR A 140 16.16 2.39 6.89
N ARG A 141 17.09 3.17 7.45
CA ARG A 141 18.53 3.07 7.15
C ARG A 141 19.39 3.55 8.32
N HIS A 142 20.70 3.32 8.27
CA HIS A 142 21.64 3.54 9.39
C HIS A 142 22.74 4.57 9.11
N ASP A 143 22.67 5.27 7.97
CA ASP A 143 23.74 6.07 7.39
C ASP A 143 23.26 7.48 7.00
N TRP A 144 22.37 8.08 7.79
CA TRP A 144 21.92 9.46 7.53
C TRP A 144 22.95 10.46 8.08
N ASP A 145 23.72 11.10 7.19
CA ASP A 145 24.92 11.89 7.55
C ASP A 145 24.73 13.42 7.45
N ALA A 146 23.50 13.92 7.54
CA ALA A 146 23.18 15.33 7.29
C ALA A 146 23.48 16.26 8.48
N ALA A 147 23.38 15.74 9.70
CA ALA A 147 23.67 16.47 10.93
C ALA A 147 25.18 16.53 11.19
N TYR A 148 25.68 17.67 11.65
CA TYR A 148 27.11 17.84 11.93
C TYR A 148 27.37 18.79 13.09
N ALA A 149 28.58 18.73 13.63
CA ALA A 149 29.09 19.66 14.62
C ALA A 149 30.50 20.15 14.27
N LEU A 150 30.80 21.41 14.58
CA LEU A 150 32.12 21.99 14.39
C LEU A 150 32.40 23.12 15.38
N PRO A 151 33.66 23.37 15.75
CA PRO A 151 34.04 24.60 16.41
C PRO A 151 33.65 25.83 15.58
N LYS A 152 33.12 26.87 16.23
CA LYS A 152 32.63 28.11 15.60
C LYS A 152 33.66 28.76 14.66
N LYS A 153 34.96 28.65 14.95
CA LYS A 153 36.06 29.14 14.10
C LYS A 153 36.06 28.60 12.67
N TYR A 154 35.46 27.43 12.43
CA TYR A 154 35.35 26.82 11.10
C TYR A 154 34.04 27.17 10.37
N LEU A 155 33.09 27.86 11.02
CA LEU A 155 31.75 28.07 10.46
C LEU A 155 31.75 28.88 9.17
N ASP A 156 32.62 29.89 9.08
CA ASP A 156 32.75 30.74 7.88
C ASP A 156 33.57 30.03 6.79
N SER A 157 34.30 28.97 7.13
CA SER A 157 35.01 28.13 6.16
C SER A 157 34.07 27.19 5.38
N LEU A 158 32.79 27.09 5.77
CA LEU A 158 31.77 26.36 5.00
C LEU A 158 31.38 27.08 3.70
N ASP A 159 31.72 28.37 3.56
CA ASP A 159 31.34 29.23 2.43
C ASP A 159 32.25 29.01 1.20
N ILE A 160 32.17 27.85 0.56
CA ILE A 160 33.05 27.49 -0.58
C ILE A 160 32.55 27.97 -1.96
N GLU A 161 31.26 28.22 -2.15
CA GLU A 161 30.66 28.68 -3.41
C GLU A 161 30.10 30.11 -3.27
N LYS A 162 30.99 31.12 -3.24
CA LYS A 162 30.60 32.56 -3.16
C LYS A 162 30.00 33.10 -4.46
N ASN A 163 28.90 32.52 -4.95
CA ASN A 163 28.07 33.11 -6.02
C ASN A 163 27.02 34.08 -5.47
N GLY A 164 27.28 34.71 -4.31
CA GLY A 164 26.38 35.69 -3.70
C GLY A 164 25.12 35.12 -3.05
N LYS A 165 25.05 33.81 -2.82
CA LYS A 165 23.98 33.15 -2.06
C LYS A 165 24.51 32.71 -0.69
N ASN A 166 23.80 33.04 0.38
CA ASN A 166 24.04 32.53 1.72
C ASN A 166 23.29 31.20 1.82
N ASP A 167 23.92 30.08 1.48
CA ASP A 167 23.32 28.75 1.60
C ASP A 167 24.27 27.70 2.20
N SER A 168 25.35 28.15 2.83
CA SER A 168 26.47 27.29 3.24
C SER A 168 26.13 26.29 4.34
N LEU A 169 25.28 26.63 5.32
CA LEU A 169 24.88 25.70 6.37
C LEU A 169 24.00 24.57 5.82
N SER A 170 23.07 24.92 4.92
CA SER A 170 22.16 23.97 4.27
C SER A 170 22.89 23.10 3.25
N VAL A 171 23.79 23.69 2.44
CA VAL A 171 24.63 22.96 1.48
C VAL A 171 25.59 22.02 2.20
N ALA A 172 26.14 22.43 3.35
CA ALA A 172 27.04 21.62 4.16
C ALA A 172 26.41 20.31 4.65
N ARG A 173 25.10 20.28 4.92
CA ARG A 173 24.38 19.05 5.30
C ARG A 173 24.57 17.92 4.27
N TYR A 174 24.58 18.25 2.99
CA TYR A 174 24.61 17.25 1.91
C TYR A 174 25.96 17.13 1.20
N ASN A 175 26.89 18.06 1.45
CA ASN A 175 28.18 18.13 0.74
C ASN A 175 29.41 18.20 1.68
N MET A 176 29.24 17.86 2.96
CA MET A 176 30.29 18.00 3.97
C MET A 176 31.65 17.37 3.58
N PRO A 177 31.73 16.17 2.98
CA PRO A 177 33.04 15.59 2.62
C PRO A 177 33.83 16.47 1.65
N LYS A 178 33.14 17.05 0.65
CA LYS A 178 33.74 17.95 -0.34
C LYS A 178 34.13 19.28 0.31
N ILE A 179 33.25 19.84 1.15
CA ILE A 179 33.50 21.12 1.84
C ILE A 179 34.70 21.00 2.78
N ALA A 180 34.75 19.98 3.62
CA ALA A 180 35.85 19.77 4.56
C ALA A 180 37.19 19.61 3.82
N GLN A 181 37.20 18.90 2.69
CA GLN A 181 38.38 18.76 1.84
C GLN A 181 38.84 20.11 1.26
N VAL A 182 37.93 20.89 0.67
CA VAL A 182 38.25 22.19 0.03
C VAL A 182 38.68 23.22 1.07
N ALA A 183 38.00 23.27 2.21
CA ALA A 183 38.29 24.19 3.30
C ALA A 183 39.45 23.74 4.21
N ASN A 184 40.05 22.56 3.93
CA ASN A 184 41.11 21.95 4.73
C ASN A 184 40.75 21.83 6.23
N ILE A 185 39.52 21.39 6.51
CA ILE A 185 39.01 21.14 7.86
C ILE A 185 39.13 19.64 8.14
N PRO A 186 39.75 19.22 9.27
CA PRO A 186 39.72 17.82 9.68
C PRO A 186 38.29 17.30 9.79
N ARG A 187 38.03 16.10 9.26
CA ARG A 187 36.70 15.49 9.22
C ARG A 187 36.69 14.19 10.01
N ASN A 188 35.67 14.05 10.87
CA ASN A 188 35.34 12.83 11.59
C ASN A 188 33.88 12.42 11.29
N VAL A 189 33.59 11.12 11.33
CA VAL A 189 32.22 10.60 11.24
C VAL A 189 31.99 9.71 12.46
N VAL A 190 30.96 10.03 13.24
CA VAL A 190 30.49 9.18 14.33
C VAL A 190 29.33 8.34 13.80
N HIS A 191 29.44 7.01 13.89
CA HIS A 191 28.38 6.08 13.53
C HIS A 191 27.47 5.76 14.72
N ASP A 192 26.23 5.36 14.43
CA ASP A 192 25.15 5.22 15.42
C ASP A 192 25.02 6.49 16.28
N ALA A 193 25.14 7.64 15.62
CA ALA A 193 25.31 8.91 16.30
C ALA A 193 24.03 9.46 16.91
N GLY A 194 22.87 8.90 16.59
CA GLY A 194 21.57 9.48 16.93
C GLY A 194 20.42 8.87 16.14
N TRP A 195 19.30 9.57 16.19
CA TRP A 195 18.05 9.19 15.56
C TRP A 195 17.59 10.31 14.63
N HIS A 196 17.14 9.96 13.44
CA HIS A 196 16.43 10.84 12.52
C HIS A 196 14.98 10.37 12.41
N PHE A 197 14.07 11.05 13.11
CA PHE A 197 12.65 10.70 13.19
C PHE A 197 11.81 11.42 12.13
N THR A 198 11.97 11.00 10.88
CA THR A 198 11.31 11.68 9.76
C THR A 198 9.83 11.28 9.60
N HIS A 199 9.01 12.22 9.15
CA HIS A 199 7.62 11.96 8.73
C HIS A 199 6.80 11.19 9.79
N MET A 200 6.74 11.71 11.02
CA MET A 200 6.06 11.06 12.13
C MET A 200 4.58 11.47 12.28
N GLY A 201 3.84 10.70 13.08
CA GLY A 201 2.51 11.07 13.56
C GLY A 201 1.34 10.35 12.90
N GLY A 202 1.60 9.20 12.26
CA GLY A 202 0.56 8.33 11.69
C GLY A 202 -0.16 8.90 10.45
N VAL A 203 -1.05 8.09 9.88
CA VAL A 203 -1.68 8.34 8.57
C VAL A 203 -2.34 9.71 8.48
N LYS A 204 -3.07 10.15 9.52
CA LYS A 204 -3.77 11.45 9.51
C LYS A 204 -2.82 12.64 9.39
N ASN A 205 -1.70 12.62 10.13
CA ASN A 205 -0.74 13.73 10.06
C ASN A 205 0.09 13.67 8.78
N LEU A 206 0.40 12.46 8.31
CA LEU A 206 1.06 12.24 7.03
C LEU A 206 0.22 12.72 5.84
N LEU A 207 -1.10 12.44 5.82
CA LEU A 207 -2.02 12.95 4.79
C LEU A 207 -2.02 14.47 4.74
N LYS A 208 -2.08 15.12 5.91
CA LYS A 208 -1.97 16.59 6.01
C LYS A 208 -0.63 17.07 5.47
N LYS A 209 0.47 16.44 5.90
CA LYS A 209 1.83 16.77 5.48
C LYS A 209 2.01 16.65 3.97
N PHE A 210 1.55 15.56 3.35
CA PHE A 210 1.63 15.36 1.89
C PHE A 210 0.70 16.28 1.10
N SER A 211 -0.40 16.72 1.70
CA SER A 211 -1.28 17.73 1.10
C SER A 211 -0.66 19.13 1.11
N SER A 212 0.15 19.46 2.13
CA SER A 212 0.83 20.74 2.27
C SER A 212 2.31 20.73 1.86
N TYR A 213 2.78 19.63 1.27
CA TYR A 213 4.19 19.45 0.93
C TYR A 213 4.57 20.30 -0.29
N ALA A 214 5.81 20.79 -0.33
CA ALA A 214 6.29 21.58 -1.47
C ALA A 214 6.25 20.79 -2.80
N HIS A 215 6.47 19.48 -2.71
CA HIS A 215 6.36 18.52 -3.82
C HIS A 215 4.99 17.83 -3.88
N SER A 216 3.94 18.43 -3.32
CA SER A 216 2.60 17.81 -3.26
C SER A 216 2.02 17.44 -4.63
N HIS A 217 2.50 18.04 -5.71
CA HIS A 217 2.08 17.74 -7.09
C HIS A 217 2.98 16.72 -7.80
N ASP A 218 4.11 16.34 -7.19
CA ASP A 218 4.97 15.30 -7.74
C ASP A 218 4.24 13.96 -7.69
N PHE A 219 4.62 13.06 -8.60
CA PHE A 219 3.92 11.79 -8.80
C PHE A 219 3.74 11.02 -7.50
N TRP A 220 4.80 10.84 -6.71
CA TRP A 220 4.74 10.02 -5.49
C TRP A 220 3.94 10.69 -4.35
N PRO A 221 4.21 11.94 -3.92
CA PRO A 221 3.43 12.60 -2.86
C PRO A 221 1.96 12.78 -3.23
N ASN A 222 1.64 13.02 -4.51
CA ASN A 222 0.26 13.17 -4.94
C ASN A 222 -0.54 11.87 -4.75
N LEU A 223 0.08 10.72 -4.99
CA LEU A 223 -0.52 9.42 -4.73
C LEU A 223 -0.73 9.16 -3.24
N MET A 224 0.11 9.71 -2.38
CA MET A 224 0.03 9.54 -0.92
C MET A 224 -1.05 10.38 -0.26
N LYS A 225 -1.79 11.18 -1.03
CA LYS A 225 -3.00 11.87 -0.56
C LYS A 225 -4.21 10.92 -0.46
N ASP A 226 -4.15 9.75 -1.10
CA ASP A 226 -5.15 8.70 -0.91
C ASP A 226 -4.86 7.93 0.37
N GLU A 227 -5.82 7.95 1.31
CA GLU A 227 -5.68 7.33 2.63
C GLU A 227 -5.43 5.82 2.54
N LYS A 228 -6.14 5.11 1.65
CA LYS A 228 -5.98 3.66 1.51
C LYS A 228 -4.60 3.32 0.98
N ARG A 229 -4.11 4.08 -0.01
CA ARG A 229 -2.79 3.89 -0.60
C ARG A 229 -1.68 4.19 0.40
N LEU A 230 -1.78 5.29 1.14
CA LEU A 230 -0.81 5.63 2.18
C LEU A 230 -0.79 4.56 3.29
N GLN A 231 -1.96 4.13 3.76
CA GLN A 231 -2.06 3.05 4.75
C GLN A 231 -1.39 1.78 4.25
N GLN A 232 -1.67 1.37 3.01
CA GLN A 232 -1.05 0.18 2.41
C GLN A 232 0.48 0.32 2.30
N GLN A 233 1.00 1.50 1.93
CA GLN A 233 2.45 1.72 1.89
C GLN A 233 3.09 1.58 3.27
N ILE A 234 2.46 2.14 4.29
CA ILE A 234 2.92 2.06 5.68
C ILE A 234 2.87 0.61 6.19
N ASP A 235 1.81 -0.13 5.88
CA ASP A 235 1.63 -1.52 6.32
C ASP A 235 2.67 -2.46 5.70
N ILE A 236 3.06 -2.21 4.44
CA ILE A 236 4.13 -2.96 3.76
C ILE A 236 5.53 -2.50 4.24
N GLY A 237 5.63 -1.24 4.69
CA GLY A 237 6.89 -0.59 5.04
C GLY A 237 7.64 0.03 3.87
N ILE A 238 6.93 0.39 2.81
CA ILE A 238 7.49 1.05 1.63
C ILE A 238 8.12 2.39 2.02
N ARG A 239 9.37 2.61 1.62
CA ARG A 239 10.08 3.87 1.82
C ARG A 239 9.42 5.04 1.10
N ILE A 240 9.44 6.20 1.73
CA ILE A 240 9.12 7.46 1.05
C ILE A 240 10.03 7.60 -0.19
N TRP A 241 9.41 7.80 -1.36
CA TRP A 241 10.04 7.91 -2.68
C TRP A 241 10.64 6.63 -3.31
N SER A 242 10.58 5.46 -2.65
CA SER A 242 11.07 4.21 -3.24
C SER A 242 10.14 3.04 -2.94
N ALA A 243 9.85 2.21 -3.95
CA ALA A 243 8.98 1.04 -3.82
C ALA A 243 9.75 -0.28 -3.60
N ASP A 244 11.08 -0.28 -3.71
CA ASP A 244 11.92 -1.49 -3.68
C ASP A 244 12.77 -1.61 -2.40
N GLU A 245 12.64 -0.64 -1.49
CA GLU A 245 13.29 -0.64 -0.18
C GLU A 245 12.23 -0.62 0.91
N LEU A 246 12.39 -1.50 1.91
CA LEU A 246 11.46 -1.65 3.02
C LEU A 246 12.09 -1.17 4.32
N ALA A 247 11.35 -0.34 5.04
CA ALA A 247 11.60 -0.07 6.45
C ALA A 247 11.02 -1.18 7.32
N GLN A 248 11.66 -1.42 8.45
CA GLN A 248 11.36 -2.54 9.34
C GLN A 248 10.90 -2.04 10.71
N TYR A 249 9.84 -2.65 11.23
CA TYR A 249 9.44 -2.44 12.61
C TYR A 249 10.45 -3.11 13.54
N VAL A 250 10.96 -2.34 14.51
CA VAL A 250 11.84 -2.84 15.56
C VAL A 250 11.21 -2.55 16.93
N PRO A 251 11.51 -3.34 17.98
CA PRO A 251 11.11 -3.01 19.33
C PRO A 251 11.73 -1.69 19.80
N VAL A 252 11.03 -0.97 20.67
CA VAL A 252 11.62 0.16 21.41
C VAL A 252 12.41 -0.43 22.59
N ASP A 253 13.73 -0.52 22.41
CA ASP A 253 14.68 -1.12 23.36
C ASP A 253 15.61 -0.06 23.97
N GLU A 254 16.69 -0.49 24.62
CA GLU A 254 17.66 0.39 25.28
C GLU A 254 18.39 1.36 24.35
N SER A 255 18.35 1.14 23.03
CA SER A 255 18.97 2.02 22.05
C SER A 255 18.20 3.32 21.81
N TYR A 256 16.99 3.47 22.38
CA TYR A 256 16.12 4.65 22.23
C TYR A 256 16.29 5.68 23.36
N PRO A 257 15.91 6.95 23.13
CA PRO A 257 15.95 7.98 24.16
C PRO A 257 15.15 7.55 25.39
N ILE A 258 15.67 7.80 26.59
CA ILE A 258 15.02 7.40 27.86
C ILE A 258 13.57 7.88 27.91
N PHE A 259 13.31 9.12 27.49
CA PHE A 259 11.97 9.69 27.48
C PHE A 259 10.99 8.89 26.61
N VAL A 260 11.42 8.34 25.47
CA VAL A 260 10.58 7.48 24.62
C VAL A 260 10.26 6.17 25.35
N ARG A 261 11.27 5.54 25.94
CA ARG A 261 11.15 4.24 26.64
C ARG A 261 10.21 4.32 27.85
N GLU A 262 10.30 5.39 28.62
CA GLU A 262 9.46 5.61 29.80
C GLU A 262 8.01 6.04 29.45
N ASN A 263 7.77 6.47 28.20
CA ASN A 263 6.48 7.01 27.76
C ASN A 263 5.91 6.29 26.52
N ILE A 264 6.19 4.98 26.37
CA ILE A 264 5.75 4.20 25.19
C ILE A 264 4.25 4.33 24.93
N GLU A 265 3.41 4.23 25.97
CA GLU A 265 1.94 4.32 25.80
C GLU A 265 1.49 5.71 25.35
N TYR A 266 2.17 6.77 25.77
CA TYR A 266 1.91 8.13 25.26
C TYR A 266 2.19 8.20 23.75
N PHE A 267 3.35 7.70 23.31
CA PHE A 267 3.74 7.73 21.91
C PHE A 267 2.90 6.79 21.02
N LYS A 268 2.46 5.64 21.55
CA LYS A 268 1.46 4.78 20.87
C LYS A 268 0.15 5.54 20.65
N ASN A 269 -0.40 6.15 21.70
CA ASN A 269 -1.67 6.89 21.62
C ASN A 269 -1.59 8.11 20.69
N LYS A 270 -0.41 8.72 20.54
CA LYS A 270 -0.15 9.80 19.60
C LYS A 270 0.10 9.32 18.16
N GLY A 271 0.18 8.00 17.92
CA GLY A 271 0.47 7.44 16.60
C GLY A 271 1.93 7.56 16.17
N TYR A 272 2.86 7.68 17.12
CA TYR A 272 4.31 7.68 16.87
C TYR A 272 4.94 6.29 16.99
N ILE A 273 4.32 5.37 17.73
CA ILE A 273 4.78 3.97 17.84
C ILE A 273 3.65 3.07 17.36
N LYS A 274 3.99 2.10 16.50
CA LYS A 274 3.07 1.06 16.04
C LYS A 274 3.38 -0.26 16.77
N ASP A 275 2.34 -0.95 17.22
CA ASP A 275 2.48 -2.29 17.76
C ASP A 275 2.93 -3.27 16.65
N ILE A 276 3.96 -4.06 16.93
CA ILE A 276 4.59 -4.95 15.96
C ILE A 276 3.67 -6.11 15.54
N TYR A 277 2.81 -6.59 16.44
CA TYR A 277 1.86 -7.65 16.12
C TYR A 277 0.72 -7.12 15.26
N GLU A 278 0.26 -5.89 15.52
CA GLU A 278 -0.70 -5.23 14.64
C GLU A 278 -0.14 -4.99 13.23
N ALA A 279 1.11 -4.54 13.13
CA ALA A 279 1.78 -4.37 11.85
C ALA A 279 1.92 -5.71 11.10
N HIS A 280 2.29 -6.78 11.80
CA HIS A 280 2.37 -8.12 11.23
C HIS A 280 1.00 -8.61 10.71
N ALA A 281 -0.06 -8.42 11.49
CA ALA A 281 -1.42 -8.81 11.08
C ALA A 281 -1.89 -8.04 9.84
N ALA A 282 -1.56 -6.75 9.73
CA ALA A 282 -1.85 -5.95 8.54
C ALA A 282 -1.15 -6.51 7.29
N LEU A 283 0.14 -6.85 7.40
CA LEU A 283 0.90 -7.46 6.31
C LEU A 283 0.34 -8.83 5.90
N GLN A 284 -0.03 -9.68 6.87
CA GLN A 284 -0.67 -10.98 6.60
C GLN A 284 -1.96 -10.81 5.79
N LYS A 285 -2.79 -9.81 6.13
CA LYS A 285 -4.02 -9.52 5.39
C LYS A 285 -3.73 -9.12 3.95
N ILE A 286 -2.79 -8.18 3.73
CA ILE A 286 -2.38 -7.76 2.39
C ILE A 286 -1.87 -8.94 1.58
N PHE A 287 -1.07 -9.82 2.20
CA PHE A 287 -0.52 -10.99 1.53
C PHE A 287 -1.61 -12.00 1.12
N ILE A 288 -2.59 -12.25 1.99
CA ILE A 288 -3.73 -13.12 1.67
C ILE A 288 -4.56 -12.54 0.52
N ASP A 289 -4.84 -11.24 0.56
CA ASP A 289 -5.61 -10.57 -0.50
C ASP A 289 -4.86 -10.62 -1.83
N LEU A 290 -3.54 -10.39 -1.83
CA LEU A 290 -2.69 -10.54 -3.01
C LEU A 290 -2.72 -11.98 -3.56
N LYS A 291 -2.64 -12.99 -2.70
CA LYS A 291 -2.72 -14.40 -3.13
C LYS A 291 -4.06 -14.73 -3.78
N ARG A 292 -5.17 -14.20 -3.23
CA ARG A 292 -6.52 -14.37 -3.80
C ARG A 292 -6.61 -13.75 -5.19
N GLU A 293 -6.21 -12.49 -5.33
CA GLU A 293 -6.21 -11.81 -6.64
C GLU A 293 -5.31 -12.53 -7.64
N TYR A 294 -4.12 -13.00 -7.21
CA TYR A 294 -3.21 -13.77 -8.06
C TYR A 294 -3.81 -15.12 -8.49
N ALA A 295 -4.53 -15.81 -7.61
CA ALA A 295 -5.25 -17.02 -7.99
C ALA A 295 -6.34 -16.72 -9.03
N PHE A 296 -7.19 -15.73 -8.77
CA PHE A 296 -8.25 -15.33 -9.72
C PHE A 296 -7.68 -14.93 -11.09
N SER A 297 -6.54 -14.23 -11.12
CA SER A 297 -5.90 -13.81 -12.37
C SER A 297 -5.29 -14.94 -13.19
N ASN A 298 -5.14 -16.13 -12.60
CA ASN A 298 -4.48 -17.28 -13.22
C ASN A 298 -5.39 -18.51 -13.30
N LEU A 299 -6.71 -18.37 -13.08
CA LEU A 299 -7.70 -19.47 -13.08
C LEU A 299 -7.61 -20.47 -14.24
N SER A 300 -7.06 -20.07 -15.39
CA SER A 300 -6.91 -20.92 -16.57
C SER A 300 -5.67 -21.83 -16.58
N THR A 301 -4.72 -21.64 -15.67
CA THR A 301 -3.53 -22.51 -15.60
C THR A 301 -3.78 -23.71 -14.71
N GLU A 302 -3.24 -24.86 -15.14
CA GLU A 302 -3.19 -26.09 -14.33
C GLU A 302 -1.83 -26.24 -13.63
N GLU A 303 -0.89 -25.32 -13.88
CA GLU A 303 0.43 -25.32 -13.25
C GLU A 303 0.33 -25.03 -11.75
N LYS A 304 1.13 -25.75 -10.96
CA LYS A 304 1.26 -25.50 -9.51
C LYS A 304 2.15 -24.31 -9.25
N LEU A 305 1.60 -23.26 -8.63
CA LEU A 305 2.26 -21.98 -8.46
C LEU A 305 2.87 -21.84 -7.05
N PRO A 306 4.18 -21.55 -6.90
CA PRO A 306 4.81 -21.36 -5.59
C PRO A 306 4.13 -20.27 -4.73
N GLN A 307 3.65 -19.20 -5.36
CA GLN A 307 2.95 -18.09 -4.71
C GLN A 307 1.66 -18.55 -4.02
N LEU A 308 1.03 -19.62 -4.55
CA LEU A 308 -0.18 -20.23 -4.00
C LEU A 308 0.12 -21.40 -3.05
N GLY A 309 1.39 -21.68 -2.75
CA GLY A 309 1.79 -22.81 -1.91
C GLY A 309 1.86 -24.12 -2.68
N TYR A 310 2.26 -24.07 -3.95
CA TYR A 310 2.32 -25.23 -4.86
C TYR A 310 0.96 -25.88 -5.14
N LEU A 311 -0.09 -25.06 -5.09
CA LEU A 311 -1.42 -25.37 -5.60
C LEU A 311 -1.58 -24.68 -6.96
N ASN A 312 -2.33 -25.30 -7.88
CA ASN A 312 -2.87 -24.53 -9.01
C ASN A 312 -3.97 -23.58 -8.50
N PRO A 313 -4.39 -22.58 -9.29
CA PRO A 313 -5.34 -21.57 -8.84
C PRO A 313 -6.71 -22.10 -8.41
N LEU A 314 -7.21 -23.15 -9.06
CA LEU A 314 -8.49 -23.78 -8.71
C LEU A 314 -8.37 -24.56 -7.40
N GLU A 315 -7.29 -25.32 -7.21
CA GLU A 315 -6.97 -25.99 -5.95
C GLU A 315 -6.87 -24.99 -4.80
N TYR A 316 -6.25 -23.83 -5.03
CA TYR A 316 -6.15 -22.77 -4.02
C TYR A 316 -7.52 -22.18 -3.65
N ILE A 317 -8.38 -21.93 -4.62
CA ILE A 317 -9.73 -21.36 -4.41
C ILE A 317 -10.58 -22.29 -3.54
N ASP A 318 -10.55 -23.59 -3.83
CA ASP A 318 -11.28 -24.59 -3.05
C ASP A 318 -10.70 -24.77 -1.65
N PHE A 319 -9.38 -24.87 -1.53
CA PHE A 319 -8.67 -24.93 -0.24
C PHE A 319 -8.96 -23.69 0.64
N ALA A 320 -9.04 -22.51 0.04
CA ALA A 320 -9.34 -21.26 0.72
C ALA A 320 -10.86 -21.00 0.90
N HIS A 321 -11.72 -21.91 0.42
CA HIS A 321 -13.17 -21.82 0.47
C HIS A 321 -13.73 -20.52 -0.12
N LEU A 322 -13.12 -20.03 -1.21
CA LEU A 322 -13.51 -18.79 -1.87
C LEU A 322 -14.74 -19.06 -2.76
N LYS A 323 -15.85 -18.37 -2.45
CA LYS A 323 -17.12 -18.52 -3.18
C LYS A 323 -17.34 -17.44 -4.25
N ASP A 324 -16.79 -16.25 -4.02
CA ASP A 324 -16.96 -15.09 -4.89
C ASP A 324 -15.81 -15.01 -5.89
N ILE A 325 -15.85 -15.87 -6.92
CA ILE A 325 -14.81 -15.94 -7.95
C ILE A 325 -14.93 -14.74 -8.89
N LYS A 326 -13.84 -13.96 -9.01
CA LYS A 326 -13.78 -12.82 -9.93
C LYS A 326 -13.44 -13.29 -11.35
N LEU A 327 -14.47 -13.58 -12.14
CA LEU A 327 -14.30 -14.04 -13.51
C LEU A 327 -13.83 -12.96 -14.49
N ASP A 328 -13.88 -11.67 -14.12
CA ASP A 328 -13.40 -10.57 -14.99
C ASP A 328 -11.92 -10.72 -15.38
N TYR A 329 -11.15 -11.48 -14.61
CA TYR A 329 -9.77 -11.81 -14.93
C TYR A 329 -9.63 -12.91 -15.98
N LEU A 330 -10.63 -13.81 -16.08
CA LEU A 330 -10.71 -14.73 -17.20
C LEU A 330 -11.05 -13.89 -18.43
N LYS A 331 -10.09 -13.76 -19.35
CA LYS A 331 -10.22 -12.99 -20.59
C LYS A 331 -11.19 -13.68 -21.58
N LEU A 332 -12.41 -13.98 -21.13
CA LEU A 332 -13.47 -14.58 -21.93
C LEU A 332 -13.98 -13.56 -22.95
N PRO A 333 -14.41 -14.02 -24.13
CA PRO A 333 -15.10 -13.15 -25.09
C PRO A 333 -16.30 -12.46 -24.43
N GLN A 334 -16.48 -11.17 -24.71
CA GLN A 334 -17.70 -10.46 -24.33
C GLN A 334 -18.90 -11.14 -25.00
N PRO A 335 -20.01 -11.38 -24.27
CA PRO A 335 -21.16 -12.03 -24.84
C PRO A 335 -21.76 -11.19 -25.97
N VAL A 336 -22.28 -11.87 -26.99
CA VAL A 336 -22.96 -11.21 -28.10
C VAL A 336 -24.45 -11.07 -27.75
N GLY A 337 -24.93 -9.85 -27.51
CA GLY A 337 -26.36 -9.55 -27.31
C GLY A 337 -26.79 -9.31 -25.86
N GLU A 338 -28.11 -9.26 -25.63
CA GLU A 338 -28.73 -9.03 -24.32
C GLU A 338 -29.02 -10.36 -23.61
N LEU A 339 -28.67 -10.48 -22.31
CA LEU A 339 -28.96 -11.66 -21.49
C LEU A 339 -30.47 -11.79 -21.27
N VAL A 340 -31.08 -12.87 -21.77
CA VAL A 340 -32.54 -13.11 -21.69
C VAL A 340 -32.95 -14.24 -20.75
N SER A 341 -32.01 -15.10 -20.36
CA SER A 341 -32.30 -16.20 -19.44
C SER A 341 -32.40 -15.77 -17.98
N ALA A 342 -31.88 -14.59 -17.61
CA ALA A 342 -31.91 -14.10 -16.24
C ALA A 342 -33.35 -13.92 -15.73
N GLY A 343 -33.64 -14.42 -14.53
CA GLY A 343 -34.96 -14.32 -13.91
C GLY A 343 -36.05 -15.22 -14.53
N LYS A 344 -35.71 -16.01 -15.56
CA LYS A 344 -36.62 -16.97 -16.19
C LYS A 344 -36.71 -18.26 -15.38
N LYS A 345 -37.64 -19.14 -15.74
CA LYS A 345 -37.81 -20.45 -15.11
C LYS A 345 -37.26 -21.55 -16.00
N ALA A 346 -36.61 -22.51 -15.35
CA ALA A 346 -36.20 -23.75 -15.98
C ALA A 346 -36.83 -24.94 -15.27
N THR A 347 -36.82 -26.08 -15.95
CA THR A 347 -37.18 -27.39 -15.42
C THR A 347 -36.19 -28.42 -15.93
N GLN A 348 -36.25 -29.64 -15.38
CA GLN A 348 -35.33 -30.72 -15.72
C GLN A 348 -36.05 -32.07 -15.69
N SER A 349 -35.44 -33.06 -16.32
CA SER A 349 -35.87 -34.45 -16.38
C SER A 349 -36.15 -35.09 -15.01
N SER A 350 -35.20 -34.96 -14.08
CA SER A 350 -35.28 -35.55 -12.75
C SER A 350 -34.49 -34.74 -11.72
N ARG A 351 -34.62 -35.08 -10.44
CA ARG A 351 -33.76 -34.58 -9.36
C ARG A 351 -32.99 -35.73 -8.76
N SER A 352 -31.72 -35.49 -8.46
CA SER A 352 -30.93 -36.42 -7.67
C SER A 352 -31.04 -36.13 -6.18
N ILE A 353 -30.44 -37.01 -5.37
CA ILE A 353 -30.23 -36.78 -3.94
C ILE A 353 -29.33 -35.57 -3.64
N TRP A 354 -28.60 -35.05 -4.64
CA TRP A 354 -27.68 -33.91 -4.52
C TRP A 354 -28.34 -32.58 -4.93
N SER A 355 -29.55 -32.62 -5.50
CA SER A 355 -30.32 -31.43 -5.82
C SER A 355 -30.55 -30.57 -4.57
N GLN A 356 -30.45 -29.25 -4.73
CA GLN A 356 -30.58 -28.29 -3.63
C GLN A 356 -31.91 -27.52 -3.68
N GLY A 357 -32.58 -27.45 -4.85
CA GLY A 357 -33.92 -26.89 -4.95
C GLY A 357 -35.01 -27.81 -4.41
N GLU A 358 -36.16 -27.27 -4.00
CA GLU A 358 -37.27 -28.01 -3.40
C GLU A 358 -38.12 -28.78 -4.42
N SER A 359 -38.22 -28.28 -5.65
CA SER A 359 -38.91 -28.88 -6.79
C SER A 359 -37.99 -29.00 -8.03
N LEU A 360 -38.46 -29.67 -9.09
CA LEU A 360 -37.74 -29.74 -10.37
C LEU A 360 -37.44 -28.34 -10.93
N GLU A 361 -38.42 -27.45 -10.82
CA GLU A 361 -38.31 -26.08 -11.32
C GLU A 361 -37.37 -25.24 -10.46
N ASP A 362 -37.46 -25.38 -9.13
CA ASP A 362 -36.61 -24.63 -8.21
C ASP A 362 -35.14 -25.00 -8.36
N ASP A 363 -34.82 -26.30 -8.48
CA ASP A 363 -33.44 -26.77 -8.66
C ASP A 363 -32.88 -26.30 -10.01
N ALA A 364 -33.61 -26.56 -11.10
CA ALA A 364 -33.20 -26.22 -12.45
C ALA A 364 -32.97 -24.70 -12.64
N THR A 365 -33.81 -23.86 -12.03
CA THR A 365 -33.78 -22.39 -12.19
C THR A 365 -32.53 -21.75 -11.57
N ARG A 366 -31.83 -22.44 -10.66
CA ARG A 366 -30.59 -21.92 -10.05
C ARG A 366 -29.46 -21.70 -11.06
N ALA A 367 -29.47 -22.42 -12.19
CA ALA A 367 -28.48 -22.26 -13.25
C ALA A 367 -28.60 -20.92 -14.02
N LEU A 368 -29.73 -20.22 -13.87
CA LEU A 368 -30.02 -19.00 -14.60
C LEU A 368 -29.64 -17.72 -13.85
N ASN A 369 -29.24 -17.84 -12.57
CA ASN A 369 -29.06 -16.71 -11.67
C ASN A 369 -27.68 -16.71 -10.99
N GLY A 370 -27.15 -15.52 -10.70
CA GLY A 370 -25.85 -15.33 -10.05
C GLY A 370 -24.67 -15.49 -10.99
N HIS A 371 -23.46 -15.55 -10.43
CA HIS A 371 -22.23 -15.78 -11.18
C HIS A 371 -21.80 -17.26 -11.12
N PRO A 372 -21.03 -17.75 -12.11
CA PRO A 372 -20.44 -19.07 -12.07
C PRO A 372 -19.46 -19.21 -10.90
N THR A 373 -19.52 -20.34 -10.19
CA THR A 373 -18.67 -20.64 -9.02
C THR A 373 -17.86 -21.93 -9.19
N GLY A 374 -17.98 -22.62 -10.33
CA GLY A 374 -17.43 -23.95 -10.59
C GLY A 374 -18.23 -25.09 -9.96
N GLN A 375 -19.24 -24.78 -9.14
CA GLN A 375 -20.10 -25.78 -8.51
C GLN A 375 -21.39 -25.95 -9.31
N PHE A 376 -22.05 -27.10 -9.19
CA PHE A 376 -23.32 -27.31 -9.87
C PHE A 376 -24.47 -26.50 -9.25
N SER A 377 -25.31 -25.93 -10.08
CA SER A 377 -26.56 -25.26 -9.69
C SER A 377 -27.77 -26.20 -9.72
N PHE A 378 -27.72 -27.30 -10.45
CA PHE A 378 -28.76 -28.33 -10.42
C PHE A 378 -28.13 -29.70 -10.69
N HIS A 379 -28.87 -30.77 -10.41
CA HIS A 379 -28.35 -32.11 -10.63
C HIS A 379 -29.46 -33.13 -10.91
N THR A 380 -29.50 -33.70 -12.12
CA THR A 380 -30.41 -34.81 -12.46
C THR A 380 -29.94 -36.12 -11.81
N ASP A 381 -30.83 -37.10 -11.66
CA ASP A 381 -30.42 -38.46 -11.31
C ASP A 381 -29.59 -39.10 -12.44
N ALA A 382 -28.99 -40.25 -12.17
CA ALA A 382 -28.38 -41.07 -13.21
C ALA A 382 -29.50 -41.73 -14.03
N GLU A 383 -29.69 -41.24 -15.26
CA GLU A 383 -30.77 -41.69 -16.13
C GLU A 383 -30.35 -41.70 -17.60
N ILE A 384 -31.21 -42.28 -18.46
CA ILE A 384 -30.97 -42.29 -19.90
C ILE A 384 -31.50 -40.97 -20.48
N ASN A 385 -30.61 -40.25 -21.16
CA ASN A 385 -30.87 -38.97 -21.82
C ASN A 385 -31.39 -37.87 -20.86
N PRO A 386 -30.64 -37.54 -19.78
CA PRO A 386 -31.03 -36.46 -18.88
C PRO A 386 -31.06 -35.12 -19.63
N TRP A 387 -32.00 -34.27 -19.25
CA TRP A 387 -32.19 -32.95 -19.86
C TRP A 387 -32.56 -31.87 -18.85
N TRP A 388 -32.22 -30.63 -19.21
CA TRP A 388 -32.60 -29.38 -18.57
C TRP A 388 -33.15 -28.44 -19.64
N CYS A 389 -34.18 -27.64 -19.32
CA CYS A 389 -34.83 -26.75 -20.28
C CYS A 389 -35.26 -25.44 -19.62
N VAL A 390 -34.97 -24.30 -20.25
CA VAL A 390 -35.47 -22.98 -19.86
C VAL A 390 -36.63 -22.56 -20.77
N ASP A 391 -37.66 -21.95 -20.20
CA ASP A 391 -38.69 -21.19 -20.92
C ASP A 391 -38.33 -19.69 -20.84
N LEU A 392 -38.02 -19.09 -21.98
CA LEU A 392 -37.71 -17.66 -22.11
C LEU A 392 -38.97 -16.77 -22.04
N GLU A 393 -40.16 -17.39 -21.98
CA GLU A 393 -41.51 -16.80 -21.93
C GLU A 393 -41.97 -16.14 -23.23
N GLU A 394 -41.02 -15.69 -24.07
CA GLU A 394 -41.24 -15.15 -25.39
C GLU A 394 -40.30 -15.78 -26.43
N THR A 395 -40.73 -15.80 -27.69
CA THR A 395 -39.89 -16.25 -28.81
C THR A 395 -38.91 -15.14 -29.17
N VAL A 396 -37.62 -15.40 -29.01
CA VAL A 396 -36.52 -14.45 -29.29
C VAL A 396 -35.54 -15.01 -30.32
N GLU A 397 -34.86 -14.12 -31.06
CA GLU A 397 -33.77 -14.51 -31.96
C GLU A 397 -32.46 -14.65 -31.15
N LEU A 398 -31.91 -15.86 -31.09
CA LEU A 398 -30.76 -16.16 -30.25
C LEU A 398 -29.45 -15.70 -30.89
N SER A 399 -28.57 -15.11 -30.09
CA SER A 399 -27.24 -14.66 -30.50
C SER A 399 -26.11 -15.50 -29.90
N GLU A 400 -26.27 -15.97 -28.65
CA GLU A 400 -25.28 -16.77 -27.95
C GLU A 400 -25.93 -17.65 -26.87
N ILE A 401 -25.42 -18.85 -26.68
CA ILE A 401 -25.68 -19.70 -25.51
C ILE A 401 -24.34 -20.02 -24.87
N ARG A 402 -24.17 -19.66 -23.59
CA ARG A 402 -22.95 -19.84 -22.83
C ARG A 402 -23.21 -20.75 -21.63
N ILE A 403 -22.46 -21.84 -21.55
CA ILE A 403 -22.61 -22.86 -20.51
C ILE A 403 -21.30 -22.94 -19.72
N PHE A 404 -21.42 -22.76 -18.41
CA PHE A 404 -20.35 -23.04 -17.45
C PHE A 404 -20.60 -24.42 -16.86
N ASN A 405 -19.68 -25.35 -17.11
CA ASN A 405 -19.71 -26.67 -16.51
C ASN A 405 -19.31 -26.61 -15.02
N ARG A 406 -19.65 -27.67 -14.29
CA ARG A 406 -19.05 -27.95 -12.99
C ARG A 406 -17.56 -28.23 -13.18
N VAL A 407 -16.71 -27.52 -12.43
CA VAL A 407 -15.26 -27.69 -12.42
C VAL A 407 -14.85 -27.90 -10.98
N ILE A 408 -14.42 -29.11 -10.63
CA ILE A 408 -13.97 -29.44 -9.28
C ILE A 408 -12.43 -29.52 -9.28
N PRO A 409 -11.74 -28.84 -8.37
CA PRO A 409 -10.31 -29.01 -8.22
C PRO A 409 -9.95 -30.43 -7.74
N CYS A 410 -8.71 -30.85 -7.98
CA CYS A 410 -8.16 -32.11 -7.45
C CYS A 410 -8.79 -33.41 -7.98
N THR A 411 -9.66 -33.37 -9.00
CA THR A 411 -10.17 -34.59 -9.61
C THR A 411 -9.18 -35.07 -10.65
N GLU A 412 -8.55 -36.23 -10.42
CA GLU A 412 -7.77 -36.88 -11.45
C GLU A 412 -8.68 -37.10 -12.68
N TYR A 413 -8.21 -36.76 -13.87
CA TYR A 413 -8.90 -36.99 -15.15
C TYR A 413 -10.20 -36.21 -15.43
N HIS A 414 -10.49 -35.10 -14.75
CA HIS A 414 -11.65 -34.24 -15.08
C HIS A 414 -13.00 -34.99 -15.16
N GLU A 415 -13.20 -36.01 -14.32
CA GLU A 415 -14.32 -36.95 -14.41
C GLU A 415 -15.71 -36.27 -14.42
N TYR A 416 -15.84 -35.12 -13.75
CA TYR A 416 -17.09 -34.39 -13.68
C TYR A 416 -17.34 -33.58 -14.93
N GLU A 417 -16.29 -32.97 -15.47
CA GLU A 417 -16.35 -32.20 -16.70
C GLU A 417 -16.73 -33.10 -17.89
N HIS A 418 -16.15 -34.30 -17.95
CA HIS A 418 -16.42 -35.32 -18.98
C HIS A 418 -17.88 -35.79 -19.03
N ARG A 419 -18.70 -35.51 -18.01
CA ARG A 419 -20.13 -35.83 -18.07
C ARG A 419 -20.85 -35.02 -19.16
N LEU A 420 -20.28 -33.90 -19.64
CA LEU A 420 -20.78 -33.13 -20.78
C LEU A 420 -20.26 -33.58 -22.15
N ASP A 421 -19.46 -34.65 -22.23
CA ASP A 421 -18.81 -35.11 -23.48
C ASP A 421 -19.79 -35.39 -24.64
N ASN A 422 -21.05 -35.70 -24.33
CA ASN A 422 -22.11 -36.00 -25.30
C ASN A 422 -23.30 -35.03 -25.21
N VAL A 423 -23.03 -33.76 -24.85
CA VAL A 423 -24.07 -32.74 -24.74
C VAL A 423 -24.60 -32.30 -26.11
N GLN A 424 -25.91 -32.07 -26.16
CA GLN A 424 -26.61 -31.44 -27.27
C GLN A 424 -27.40 -30.24 -26.77
N ILE A 425 -27.48 -29.21 -27.60
CA ILE A 425 -28.34 -28.05 -27.36
C ILE A 425 -29.39 -28.02 -28.46
N SER A 426 -30.64 -28.01 -28.05
CA SER A 426 -31.79 -27.94 -28.96
C SER A 426 -32.69 -26.77 -28.61
N ILE A 427 -33.35 -26.19 -29.62
CA ILE A 427 -34.25 -25.05 -29.45
C ILE A 427 -35.64 -25.35 -29.99
N SER A 428 -36.65 -24.70 -29.44
CA SER A 428 -38.05 -24.84 -29.86
C SER A 428 -38.82 -23.54 -29.64
N GLU A 429 -39.82 -23.28 -30.48
CA GLU A 429 -40.79 -22.19 -30.28
C GLU A 429 -42.05 -22.66 -29.53
N ASP A 430 -42.35 -23.98 -29.54
CA ASP A 430 -43.62 -24.56 -29.09
C ASP A 430 -43.50 -25.60 -27.98
N ASN A 431 -42.28 -25.93 -27.54
CA ASN A 431 -41.97 -26.97 -26.55
C ASN A 431 -42.30 -28.41 -27.01
N VAL A 432 -42.56 -28.61 -28.31
CA VAL A 432 -42.90 -29.92 -28.89
C VAL A 432 -41.88 -30.30 -29.96
N ASN A 433 -41.61 -29.39 -30.89
CA ASN A 433 -40.69 -29.60 -31.99
C ASN A 433 -39.34 -28.95 -31.67
N TYR A 434 -38.32 -29.79 -31.45
CA TYR A 434 -36.97 -29.34 -31.14
C TYR A 434 -36.05 -29.49 -32.35
N THR A 435 -35.27 -28.44 -32.60
CA THR A 435 -34.16 -28.45 -33.57
C THR A 435 -32.84 -28.48 -32.82
N CYS A 436 -32.01 -29.49 -33.06
CA CYS A 436 -30.66 -29.54 -32.51
C CYS A 436 -29.75 -28.54 -33.23
N ILE A 437 -29.12 -27.66 -32.47
CA ILE A 437 -28.28 -26.55 -32.98
C ILE A 437 -26.80 -26.73 -32.64
N TYR A 438 -26.49 -27.60 -31.68
CA TYR A 438 -25.13 -27.92 -31.28
C TYR A 438 -25.06 -29.36 -30.79
N PHE A 439 -24.00 -30.06 -31.19
CA PHE A 439 -23.65 -31.40 -30.74
C PHE A 439 -22.18 -31.40 -30.40
N HIS A 440 -21.84 -31.76 -29.16
CA HIS A 440 -20.46 -31.91 -28.73
C HIS A 440 -19.94 -33.32 -29.08
N ASN A 441 -18.76 -33.39 -29.68
CA ASN A 441 -18.14 -34.63 -30.20
C ASN A 441 -17.04 -35.20 -29.29
N SER A 442 -16.97 -34.75 -28.02
CA SER A 442 -15.99 -35.18 -27.03
C SER A 442 -14.51 -34.90 -27.37
N GLU A 443 -14.23 -34.02 -28.34
CA GLU A 443 -12.85 -33.69 -28.74
C GLU A 443 -12.14 -32.80 -27.70
N GLU A 444 -12.87 -31.94 -27.00
CA GLU A 444 -12.34 -31.02 -25.99
C GLU A 444 -13.23 -31.00 -24.76
N ILE A 445 -12.62 -31.04 -23.57
CA ILE A 445 -13.35 -30.97 -22.30
C ILE A 445 -14.06 -29.62 -22.20
N ILE A 446 -15.38 -29.65 -22.00
CA ILE A 446 -16.16 -28.46 -21.70
C ILE A 446 -15.92 -28.06 -20.23
N GLY A 447 -15.26 -26.93 -20.03
CA GLY A 447 -14.96 -26.38 -18.72
C GLY A 447 -15.98 -25.32 -18.26
N GLY A 448 -15.49 -24.41 -17.41
CA GLY A 448 -16.29 -23.36 -16.79
C GLY A 448 -15.39 -22.26 -16.23
N ILE A 449 -15.28 -22.20 -14.91
CA ILE A 449 -14.47 -21.18 -14.21
C ILE A 449 -12.95 -21.30 -14.45
N ASN A 450 -12.50 -22.36 -15.10
CA ASN A 450 -11.14 -22.53 -15.61
C ASN A 450 -10.88 -21.77 -16.93
N GLY A 451 -11.82 -20.90 -17.35
CA GLY A 451 -11.69 -20.12 -18.58
C GLY A 451 -12.05 -20.85 -19.87
N LYS A 452 -12.63 -22.07 -19.77
CA LYS A 452 -13.04 -22.88 -20.93
C LYS A 452 -14.56 -23.15 -20.95
N PRO A 453 -15.46 -22.17 -20.75
CA PRO A 453 -16.89 -22.42 -20.87
C PRO A 453 -17.26 -22.77 -22.31
N LEU A 454 -18.33 -23.54 -22.50
CA LEU A 454 -18.89 -23.77 -23.83
C LEU A 454 -19.63 -22.51 -24.28
N ILE A 455 -19.23 -21.95 -25.42
CA ILE A 455 -19.89 -20.82 -26.06
C ILE A 455 -20.38 -21.28 -27.44
N VAL A 456 -21.69 -21.22 -27.65
CA VAL A 456 -22.35 -21.57 -28.90
C VAL A 456 -22.98 -20.32 -29.50
N HIS A 457 -22.72 -20.09 -30.79
CA HIS A 457 -23.34 -19.01 -31.55
C HIS A 457 -24.36 -19.60 -32.53
N PRO A 458 -25.67 -19.54 -32.22
CA PRO A 458 -26.72 -19.94 -33.14
C PRO A 458 -26.61 -19.17 -34.48
N LYS A 459 -27.07 -19.79 -35.57
CA LYS A 459 -27.11 -19.11 -36.87
C LYS A 459 -28.13 -17.98 -36.82
N LYS A 460 -27.85 -16.89 -37.53
CA LYS A 460 -28.78 -15.76 -37.67
C LYS A 460 -30.17 -16.24 -38.12
N GLY A 461 -31.22 -15.69 -37.53
CA GLY A 461 -32.62 -16.05 -37.78
C GLY A 461 -33.14 -17.24 -36.96
N MET A 462 -32.30 -17.88 -36.15
CA MET A 462 -32.75 -18.96 -35.25
C MET A 462 -33.51 -18.37 -34.06
N LYS A 463 -34.81 -18.67 -34.00
CA LYS A 463 -35.71 -18.23 -32.93
C LYS A 463 -36.00 -19.35 -31.96
N ALA A 464 -36.13 -19.01 -30.70
CA ALA A 464 -36.47 -19.94 -29.64
C ALA A 464 -37.29 -19.27 -28.55
N ARG A 465 -38.26 -20.00 -28.01
CA ARG A 465 -38.81 -19.75 -26.68
C ARG A 465 -38.22 -20.70 -25.65
N TYR A 466 -37.92 -21.94 -26.07
CA TYR A 466 -37.37 -22.98 -25.21
C TYR A 466 -35.96 -23.34 -25.66
N VAL A 467 -35.02 -23.37 -24.72
CA VAL A 467 -33.65 -23.88 -24.93
C VAL A 467 -33.46 -25.10 -24.04
N LYS A 468 -33.18 -26.24 -24.66
CA LYS A 468 -33.02 -27.54 -24.00
C LYS A 468 -31.59 -28.03 -24.15
N ILE A 469 -30.98 -28.38 -23.03
CA ILE A 469 -29.66 -28.99 -22.95
C ILE A 469 -29.87 -30.43 -22.51
N HIS A 470 -29.38 -31.39 -23.28
CA HIS A 470 -29.48 -32.81 -22.93
C HIS A 470 -28.20 -33.55 -23.25
N ILE A 471 -27.92 -34.60 -22.49
CA ILE A 471 -26.81 -35.50 -22.76
C ILE A 471 -27.37 -36.76 -23.44
N THR A 472 -26.67 -37.30 -24.41
CA THR A 472 -27.07 -38.59 -25.03
C THR A 472 -26.45 -39.76 -24.28
N GLY A 473 -27.26 -40.77 -23.94
CA GLY A 473 -26.83 -41.96 -23.20
C GLY A 473 -27.14 -41.92 -21.70
N ALA A 474 -26.64 -42.90 -20.96
CA ALA A 474 -26.82 -43.00 -19.51
C ALA A 474 -25.82 -42.08 -18.79
N GLN A 475 -26.29 -40.99 -18.19
CA GLN A 475 -25.45 -40.00 -17.53
C GLN A 475 -26.26 -39.17 -16.51
N MET A 476 -25.57 -38.32 -15.75
CA MET A 476 -26.13 -37.25 -14.93
C MET A 476 -25.86 -35.89 -15.56
N LEU A 477 -26.86 -35.02 -15.68
CA LEU A 477 -26.69 -33.63 -16.09
C LEU A 477 -26.64 -32.71 -14.86
N HIS A 478 -25.53 -31.98 -14.75
CA HIS A 478 -25.30 -30.98 -13.70
C HIS A 478 -24.42 -29.89 -14.31
N LEU A 479 -24.86 -28.63 -14.18
CA LEU A 479 -24.17 -27.47 -14.74
C LEU A 479 -24.05 -26.40 -13.67
N ASP A 480 -23.03 -25.54 -13.80
CA ASP A 480 -22.88 -24.37 -12.95
C ASP A 480 -23.83 -23.26 -13.39
N LYS A 481 -23.66 -22.72 -14.60
CA LYS A 481 -24.54 -21.66 -15.13
C LYS A 481 -24.86 -21.86 -16.61
N VAL A 482 -26.04 -21.39 -16.99
CA VAL A 482 -26.50 -21.34 -18.37
C VAL A 482 -27.00 -19.92 -18.66
N TYR A 483 -26.34 -19.27 -19.60
CA TYR A 483 -26.72 -17.94 -20.08
C TYR A 483 -27.17 -18.02 -21.53
N VAL A 484 -28.33 -17.44 -21.82
CA VAL A 484 -28.89 -17.33 -23.17
C VAL A 484 -29.01 -15.86 -23.51
N TYR A 485 -28.50 -15.48 -24.68
CA TYR A 485 -28.50 -14.12 -25.17
C TYR A 485 -29.34 -14.00 -26.46
N LYS A 486 -29.97 -12.84 -26.64
CA LYS A 486 -30.66 -12.46 -27.89
C LYS A 486 -29.94 -11.32 -28.61
N HIS A 487 -30.14 -11.25 -29.92
CA HIS A 487 -29.66 -10.16 -30.78
C HIS A 487 -30.18 -8.78 -30.40
#